data_AF-A0A6C1U772-F1
#
_entry.id   AF-A0A6C1U772-F1
#
_cell.length_a   1.000
_cell.length_b   1.000
_cell.length_c   1.000
_cell.angle_alpha   90.00
_cell.angle_beta   90.00
_cell.angle_gamma   90.00
#
_symmetry.space_group_name_H-M   'P 1'
#
loop_
_entity.id
_entity.type
_entity.pdbx_description
1 polymer ?
#
loop_
_entity_poly.entity_id
_entity_poly.type
_entity_poly.pdbx_seq_one_letter_code
_entity_poly.pdbx_strand_id
1 'polypeptide(L)'
;QEYGAYIFQSSFWRKSIASWLSGSQYSYRNMEFILNKYFGESTMADVASNLLLTSYDIHNSCEFFFKSWKEKNIKLKDALRATTAAPTYFTPKRLKISQTERVLIDGGVFANNPAACAYASGKRLFPNDEIILLSIGTGGTDRSIKYANSRKFGKIGWIKPLLNVMFASGLDCVDYQLEQVIDDKYIRIQSQLKVASTEMDNITLKNIKSLQQEANAMIEDNQKLIDKLCDFIS
;
A
#
# COMPACT_ATOMS: atom_id res chain seq x y z
N GLN A 1 14.99 -5.38 4.10
CA GLN A 1 16.29 -5.47 3.42
C GLN A 1 16.57 -6.90 2.93
N GLU A 2 16.44 -7.92 3.79
CA GLU A 2 16.82 -9.31 3.51
C GLU A 2 16.16 -9.93 2.25
N TYR A 3 14.84 -9.80 2.08
CA TYR A 3 14.11 -10.48 0.99
C TYR A 3 13.81 -9.61 -0.24
N GLY A 4 14.24 -8.34 -0.27
CA GLY A 4 13.91 -7.43 -1.38
C GLY A 4 14.40 -7.94 -2.74
N ALA A 5 15.65 -8.42 -2.78
CA ALA A 5 16.25 -9.03 -3.98
C ALA A 5 15.55 -10.31 -4.43
N TYR A 6 14.96 -11.05 -3.51
CA TYR A 6 14.20 -12.26 -3.80
C TYR A 6 12.80 -11.93 -4.33
N ILE A 7 12.09 -11.00 -3.69
CA ILE A 7 10.72 -10.61 -4.08
C ILE A 7 10.72 -9.93 -5.46
N PHE A 8 11.64 -8.97 -5.67
CA PHE A 8 11.75 -8.22 -6.91
C PHE A 8 12.75 -8.84 -7.91
N GLN A 9 12.89 -10.16 -7.87
CA GLN A 9 13.73 -10.87 -8.83
C GLN A 9 12.98 -10.99 -10.17
N SER A 10 13.35 -10.15 -11.14
CA SER A 10 12.89 -10.31 -12.52
C SER A 10 13.63 -11.47 -13.17
N SER A 11 12.93 -12.46 -13.72
CA SER A 11 13.56 -13.52 -14.51
C SER A 11 14.11 -12.94 -15.83
N PHE A 12 15.28 -13.39 -16.29
CA PHE A 12 15.96 -12.85 -17.49
C PHE A 12 15.08 -12.90 -18.76
N TRP A 13 14.22 -13.94 -18.84
CA TRP A 13 13.22 -14.11 -19.91
C TRP A 13 12.04 -13.12 -19.84
N ARG A 14 11.79 -12.50 -18.68
CA ARG A 14 10.73 -11.49 -18.49
C ARG A 14 11.14 -10.06 -18.85
N LYS A 15 12.41 -9.85 -19.23
CA LYS A 15 12.95 -8.54 -19.64
C LYS A 15 12.81 -8.25 -21.14
N SER A 16 12.29 -9.20 -21.93
CA SER A 16 12.00 -8.95 -23.35
C SER A 16 10.75 -8.07 -23.51
N ILE A 17 10.73 -7.22 -24.55
CA ILE A 17 9.56 -6.41 -24.92
C ILE A 17 8.30 -7.29 -25.08
N ALA A 18 8.47 -8.53 -25.57
CA ALA A 18 7.39 -9.51 -25.69
C ALA A 18 6.82 -9.98 -24.33
N SER A 19 7.65 -10.10 -23.29
CA SER A 19 7.18 -10.43 -21.94
C SER A 19 6.52 -9.25 -21.22
N TRP A 20 6.93 -8.01 -21.51
CA TRP A 20 6.27 -6.81 -21.00
C TRP A 20 4.83 -6.69 -21.55
N LEU A 21 4.61 -7.18 -22.78
CA LEU A 21 3.28 -7.24 -23.41
C LEU A 21 2.39 -8.38 -22.88
N SER A 22 2.93 -9.36 -22.15
CA SER A 22 2.21 -10.61 -21.83
C SER A 22 2.19 -11.02 -20.34
N GLY A 23 2.85 -10.27 -19.44
CA GLY A 23 2.86 -10.66 -18.02
C GLY A 23 3.37 -9.61 -17.03
N SER A 24 3.19 -9.90 -15.74
CA SER A 24 3.67 -9.09 -14.62
C SER A 24 5.20 -9.08 -14.52
N GLN A 25 5.74 -7.92 -14.15
CA GLN A 25 7.19 -7.67 -14.02
C GLN A 25 7.87 -8.66 -13.07
N TYR A 26 7.17 -9.08 -12.01
CA TYR A 26 7.69 -9.93 -10.95
C TYR A 26 6.88 -11.22 -10.78
N SER A 27 7.57 -12.29 -10.35
CA SER A 27 6.92 -13.54 -10.01
C SER A 27 6.21 -13.42 -8.67
N TYR A 28 4.91 -13.73 -8.66
CA TYR A 28 4.14 -13.77 -7.42
C TYR A 28 4.61 -14.88 -6.46
N ARG A 29 5.28 -15.92 -6.98
CA ARG A 29 5.70 -17.09 -6.21
C ARG A 29 6.70 -16.75 -5.10
N ASN A 30 7.60 -15.80 -5.37
CA ASN A 30 8.60 -15.38 -4.39
C ASN A 30 7.92 -14.64 -3.22
N MET A 31 6.96 -13.76 -3.54
CA MET A 31 6.12 -13.12 -2.53
C MET A 31 5.33 -14.15 -1.71
N GLU A 32 4.65 -15.10 -2.37
CA GLU A 32 3.88 -16.14 -1.69
C GLU A 32 4.74 -17.04 -0.80
N PHE A 33 5.97 -17.37 -1.23
CA PHE A 33 6.92 -18.13 -0.41
C PHE A 33 7.27 -17.38 0.88
N ILE A 34 7.57 -16.08 0.79
CA ILE A 34 7.89 -15.25 1.96
C ILE A 34 6.67 -15.10 2.87
N LEU A 35 5.50 -14.81 2.31
CA LEU A 35 4.26 -14.72 3.09
C LEU A 35 3.93 -16.05 3.77
N ASN A 36 4.16 -17.18 3.11
CA ASN A 36 3.99 -18.50 3.73
C ASN A 36 5.02 -18.77 4.83
N LYS A 37 6.27 -18.33 4.67
CA LYS A 37 7.31 -18.47 5.70
C LYS A 37 6.96 -17.72 6.98
N TYR A 38 6.40 -16.51 6.88
CA TYR A 38 6.07 -15.68 8.04
C TYR A 38 4.71 -15.99 8.65
N PHE A 39 3.69 -16.22 7.82
CA PHE A 39 2.30 -16.32 8.28
C PHE A 39 1.74 -17.73 8.21
N GLY A 40 2.43 -18.69 7.57
CA GLY A 40 2.03 -20.09 7.53
C GLY A 40 0.55 -20.30 7.21
N GLU A 41 -0.16 -20.90 8.15
CA GLU A 41 -1.59 -21.18 8.08
C GLU A 41 -2.45 -20.20 8.90
N SER A 42 -1.84 -19.16 9.48
CA SER A 42 -2.55 -18.12 10.22
C SER A 42 -3.57 -17.42 9.34
N THR A 43 -4.69 -17.12 9.96
CA THR A 43 -5.89 -16.55 9.37
C THR A 43 -6.12 -15.13 9.86
N MET A 44 -7.04 -14.44 9.21
CA MET A 44 -7.51 -13.13 9.64
C MET A 44 -8.12 -13.16 11.05
N ALA A 45 -8.48 -14.32 11.61
CA ALA A 45 -8.93 -14.44 13.00
C ALA A 45 -7.79 -14.44 14.03
N ASP A 46 -6.55 -14.77 13.60
CA ASP A 46 -5.41 -14.96 14.50
C ASP A 46 -4.66 -13.65 14.81
N VAL A 47 -5.11 -12.51 14.27
CA VAL A 47 -4.49 -11.21 14.52
C VAL A 47 -4.85 -10.69 15.91
N ALA A 48 -3.89 -10.05 16.59
CA ALA A 48 -4.07 -9.56 17.95
C ALA A 48 -5.05 -8.36 18.06
N SER A 49 -5.29 -7.64 16.97
CA SER A 49 -6.16 -6.46 16.92
C SER A 49 -7.00 -6.44 15.64
N ASN A 50 -8.01 -5.58 15.60
CA ASN A 50 -8.80 -5.36 14.38
C ASN A 50 -7.88 -4.95 13.22
N LEU A 51 -7.90 -5.73 12.14
CA LEU A 51 -7.09 -5.52 10.94
C LEU A 51 -7.99 -5.25 9.75
N LEU A 52 -7.67 -4.21 8.99
CA LEU A 52 -8.29 -3.86 7.73
C LEU A 52 -7.22 -3.78 6.64
N LEU A 53 -7.38 -4.55 5.56
CA LEU A 53 -6.54 -4.47 4.36
C LEU A 53 -7.39 -4.10 3.15
N THR A 54 -6.85 -3.26 2.27
CA THR A 54 -7.55 -2.75 1.08
C THR A 54 -7.18 -3.53 -0.17
N SER A 55 -8.14 -3.81 -1.02
CA SER A 55 -7.93 -4.43 -2.32
C SER A 55 -9.03 -3.99 -3.30
N TYR A 56 -8.79 -4.11 -4.60
CA TYR A 56 -9.81 -3.84 -5.61
C TYR A 56 -10.11 -5.12 -6.39
N ASP A 57 -11.38 -5.45 -6.53
CA ASP A 57 -11.84 -6.62 -7.27
C ASP A 57 -12.14 -6.23 -8.71
N ILE A 58 -11.22 -6.55 -9.61
CA ILE A 58 -11.36 -6.24 -11.04
C ILE A 58 -12.41 -7.12 -11.74
N HIS A 59 -12.77 -8.26 -11.15
CA HIS A 59 -13.79 -9.12 -11.75
C HIS A 59 -15.19 -8.58 -11.49
N ASN A 60 -15.43 -8.11 -10.25
CA ASN A 60 -16.73 -7.58 -9.82
C ASN A 60 -16.80 -6.04 -9.89
N SER A 61 -15.71 -5.38 -10.28
CA SER A 61 -15.58 -3.92 -10.40
C SER A 61 -15.97 -3.17 -9.11
N CYS A 62 -15.45 -3.63 -7.97
CA CYS A 62 -15.74 -3.03 -6.68
C CYS A 62 -14.53 -3.05 -5.75
N GLU A 63 -14.54 -2.15 -4.77
CA GLU A 63 -13.61 -2.20 -3.66
C GLU A 63 -13.84 -3.44 -2.78
N PHE A 64 -12.76 -3.96 -2.21
CA PHE A 64 -12.81 -5.08 -1.29
C PHE A 64 -11.93 -4.80 -0.08
N PHE A 65 -12.54 -4.85 1.10
CA PHE A 65 -11.83 -4.70 2.37
C PHE A 65 -11.76 -6.04 3.08
N PHE A 66 -10.56 -6.57 3.27
CA PHE A 66 -10.37 -7.68 4.21
C PHE A 66 -10.44 -7.13 5.62
N LYS A 67 -11.43 -7.55 6.40
CA LYS A 67 -11.67 -7.12 7.77
C LYS A 67 -11.57 -8.34 8.68
N SER A 68 -10.68 -8.32 9.67
CA SER A 68 -10.47 -9.48 10.54
C SER A 68 -11.75 -9.94 11.26
N TRP A 69 -12.65 -9.02 11.57
CA TRP A 69 -13.93 -9.31 12.21
C TRP A 69 -15.00 -9.88 11.27
N LYS A 70 -14.77 -9.90 9.95
CA LYS A 70 -15.70 -10.45 8.94
C LYS A 70 -15.12 -11.66 8.20
N GLU A 71 -13.94 -11.51 7.58
CA GLU A 71 -13.32 -12.54 6.74
C GLU A 71 -12.39 -13.48 7.54
N LYS A 72 -12.87 -13.93 8.71
CA LYS A 72 -12.09 -14.68 9.73
C LYS A 72 -11.29 -15.86 9.18
N ASN A 73 -11.87 -16.62 8.25
CA ASN A 73 -11.28 -17.86 7.73
C ASN A 73 -10.27 -17.64 6.59
N ILE A 74 -10.09 -16.40 6.12
CA ILE A 74 -9.12 -16.11 5.06
C ILE A 74 -7.71 -16.17 5.64
N LYS A 75 -6.78 -16.85 4.94
CA LYS A 75 -5.37 -16.88 5.36
C LYS A 75 -4.74 -15.51 5.23
N LEU A 76 -3.93 -15.09 6.21
CA LEU A 76 -3.23 -13.81 6.17
C LEU A 76 -2.36 -13.68 4.93
N LYS A 77 -1.65 -14.74 4.55
CA LYS A 77 -0.82 -14.75 3.34
C LYS A 77 -1.62 -14.45 2.07
N ASP A 78 -2.88 -14.88 1.98
CA ASP A 78 -3.72 -14.65 0.81
C ASP A 78 -4.24 -13.21 0.75
N ALA A 79 -4.68 -12.67 1.90
CA ALA A 79 -5.09 -11.27 2.01
C ALA A 79 -3.91 -10.30 1.75
N LEU A 80 -2.74 -10.58 2.33
CA LEU A 80 -1.50 -9.82 2.11
C LEU A 80 -1.02 -9.91 0.66
N ARG A 81 -1.19 -11.06 0.01
CA ARG A 81 -0.84 -11.22 -1.40
C ARG A 81 -1.77 -10.41 -2.31
N ALA A 82 -3.07 -10.35 -1.98
CA ALA A 82 -4.06 -9.56 -2.71
C ALA A 82 -3.80 -8.05 -2.57
N THR A 83 -3.63 -7.54 -1.34
CA THR A 83 -3.40 -6.11 -1.09
C THR A 83 -2.09 -5.59 -1.66
N THR A 84 -1.11 -6.45 -1.97
CA THR A 84 0.20 -6.07 -2.56
C THR A 84 0.31 -6.42 -4.05
N ALA A 85 -0.78 -6.87 -4.69
CA ALA A 85 -0.78 -7.25 -6.10
C ALA A 85 -0.88 -6.02 -7.02
N ALA A 86 0.14 -5.17 -6.99
CA ALA A 86 0.15 -3.92 -7.76
C ALA A 86 0.10 -4.20 -9.26
N PRO A 87 -0.79 -3.53 -10.04
CA PRO A 87 -0.86 -3.69 -11.48
C PRO A 87 0.50 -3.49 -12.14
N THR A 88 0.79 -4.26 -13.18
CA THR A 88 2.10 -4.33 -13.89
C THR A 88 3.24 -4.94 -13.09
N TYR A 89 3.26 -4.82 -11.76
CA TYR A 89 4.28 -5.42 -10.90
C TYR A 89 4.02 -6.89 -10.63
N PHE A 90 2.79 -7.22 -10.21
CA PHE A 90 2.42 -8.56 -9.77
C PHE A 90 1.12 -9.02 -10.43
N THR A 91 0.97 -10.34 -10.60
CA THR A 91 -0.28 -10.94 -11.09
C THR A 91 -1.40 -10.77 -10.03
N PRO A 92 -2.66 -10.53 -10.42
CA PRO A 92 -3.79 -10.51 -9.50
C PRO A 92 -3.93 -11.80 -8.70
N LYS A 93 -4.47 -11.72 -7.48
CA LYS A 93 -4.76 -12.87 -6.62
C LYS A 93 -6.23 -13.27 -6.79
N ARG A 94 -6.47 -14.53 -7.15
CA ARG A 94 -7.83 -15.08 -7.21
C ARG A 94 -8.18 -15.71 -5.87
N LEU A 95 -9.35 -15.38 -5.33
CA LEU A 95 -9.88 -15.96 -4.11
C LEU A 95 -11.39 -16.15 -4.23
N LYS A 96 -11.90 -17.23 -3.64
CA LYS A 96 -13.33 -17.43 -3.44
C LYS A 96 -13.69 -17.01 -2.02
N ILE A 97 -14.44 -15.92 -1.88
CA ILE A 97 -14.84 -15.36 -0.59
C ILE A 97 -16.36 -15.33 -0.54
N SER A 98 -16.95 -16.00 0.46
CA SER A 98 -18.41 -16.10 0.62
C SER A 98 -19.14 -16.54 -0.65
N GLN A 99 -18.60 -17.58 -1.30
CA GLN A 99 -19.06 -18.14 -2.59
C GLN A 99 -18.89 -17.24 -3.82
N THR A 100 -18.44 -15.99 -3.65
CA THR A 100 -18.11 -15.09 -4.77
C THR A 100 -16.66 -15.31 -5.21
N GLU A 101 -16.46 -15.54 -6.50
CA GLU A 101 -15.12 -15.51 -7.11
C GLU A 101 -14.66 -14.06 -7.23
N ARG A 102 -13.44 -13.80 -6.78
CA ARG A 102 -12.85 -12.45 -6.76
C ARG A 102 -11.48 -12.48 -7.41
N VAL A 103 -11.18 -11.44 -8.19
CA VAL A 103 -9.87 -11.24 -8.79
C VAL A 103 -9.29 -9.93 -8.26
N LEU A 104 -8.41 -10.07 -7.29
CA LEU A 104 -8.01 -9.00 -6.39
C LEU A 104 -6.64 -8.42 -6.78
N ILE A 105 -6.57 -7.09 -6.81
CA ILE A 105 -5.34 -6.32 -7.02
C ILE A 105 -5.09 -5.39 -5.82
N ASP A 106 -3.92 -4.75 -5.82
CA ASP A 106 -3.51 -3.81 -4.79
C ASP A 106 -4.56 -2.72 -4.53
N GLY A 107 -4.84 -2.46 -3.25
CA GLY A 107 -5.80 -1.45 -2.84
C GLY A 107 -5.34 -0.01 -3.10
N GLY A 108 -4.06 0.21 -3.36
CA GLY A 108 -3.51 1.51 -3.72
C GLY A 108 -4.20 2.14 -4.92
N VAL A 109 -4.78 1.33 -5.83
CA VAL A 109 -5.50 1.84 -7.01
C VAL A 109 -6.71 2.70 -6.67
N PHE A 110 -7.24 2.60 -5.44
CA PHE A 110 -8.38 3.41 -4.99
C PHE A 110 -8.18 4.02 -3.58
N ALA A 111 -7.51 3.31 -2.68
CA ALA A 111 -7.31 3.68 -1.28
C ALA A 111 -5.83 3.54 -0.86
N ASN A 112 -4.95 4.27 -1.53
CA ASN A 112 -3.52 4.29 -1.17
C ASN A 112 -3.24 4.94 0.20
N ASN A 113 -4.17 5.76 0.70
CA ASN A 113 -4.23 6.18 2.09
C ASN A 113 -5.47 5.57 2.74
N PRO A 114 -5.36 4.43 3.46
CA PRO A 114 -6.51 3.76 4.05
C PRO A 114 -7.04 4.45 5.32
N ALA A 115 -6.49 5.61 5.73
CA ALA A 115 -6.82 6.28 6.99
C ALA A 115 -8.32 6.60 7.11
N ALA A 116 -8.96 7.14 6.05
CA ALA A 116 -10.40 7.39 6.07
C ALA A 116 -11.21 6.10 6.21
N CYS A 117 -10.80 5.02 5.54
CA CYS A 117 -11.45 3.70 5.66
C CYS A 117 -11.29 3.10 7.06
N ALA A 118 -10.12 3.29 7.67
CA ALA A 118 -9.82 2.86 9.03
C ALA A 118 -10.67 3.65 10.03
N TYR A 119 -10.74 4.98 9.91
CA TYR A 119 -11.57 5.84 10.76
C TYR A 119 -13.06 5.48 10.66
N ALA A 120 -13.59 5.37 9.44
CA ALA A 120 -14.99 4.99 9.23
C ALA A 120 -15.30 3.60 9.81
N SER A 121 -14.37 2.64 9.69
CA SER A 121 -14.53 1.32 10.29
C SER A 121 -14.44 1.36 11.82
N GLY A 122 -13.51 2.17 12.37
CA GLY A 122 -13.37 2.41 13.79
C GLY A 122 -14.64 3.00 14.39
N LYS A 123 -15.19 4.07 13.81
CA LYS A 123 -16.45 4.67 14.26
C LYS A 123 -17.63 3.71 14.16
N ARG A 124 -17.64 2.80 13.21
CA ARG A 124 -18.69 1.77 13.13
C ARG A 124 -18.55 0.70 14.21
N LEU A 125 -17.33 0.30 14.56
CA LEU A 125 -17.07 -0.72 15.57
C LEU A 125 -17.20 -0.17 16.99
N PHE A 126 -16.82 1.10 17.17
CA PHE A 126 -16.73 1.79 18.45
C PHE A 126 -17.45 3.15 18.35
N PRO A 127 -18.79 3.15 18.22
CA PRO A 127 -19.56 4.35 17.90
C PRO A 127 -19.50 5.43 18.98
N ASN A 128 -19.30 5.03 20.23
CA ASN A 128 -19.27 5.93 21.39
C ASN A 128 -17.84 6.34 21.78
N ASP A 129 -16.83 5.72 21.16
CA ASP A 129 -15.45 5.94 21.56
C ASP A 129 -14.88 7.15 20.82
N GLU A 130 -14.06 7.90 21.53
CA GLU A 130 -13.19 8.88 20.92
C GLU A 130 -12.09 8.15 20.15
N ILE A 131 -11.83 8.57 18.92
CA ILE A 131 -10.86 7.91 18.04
C ILE A 131 -9.76 8.89 17.72
N ILE A 132 -8.54 8.47 18.05
CA ILE A 132 -7.30 9.10 17.64
C ILE A 132 -6.74 8.27 16.48
N LEU A 133 -6.35 8.94 15.41
CA LEU A 133 -5.93 8.28 14.18
C LEU A 133 -4.51 8.68 13.82
N LEU A 134 -3.58 7.75 13.99
CA LEU A 134 -2.23 7.84 13.44
C LEU A 134 -2.21 7.29 12.00
N SER A 135 -1.75 8.12 11.07
CA SER A 135 -1.54 7.74 9.67
C SER A 135 -0.07 7.94 9.31
N ILE A 136 0.59 6.86 8.87
CA ILE A 136 2.03 6.88 8.55
C ILE A 136 2.18 6.73 7.03
N GLY A 137 2.85 7.70 6.42
CA GLY A 137 3.18 7.71 4.99
C GLY A 137 4.47 6.95 4.68
N THR A 138 4.66 6.65 3.39
CA THR A 138 5.87 5.99 2.87
C THR A 138 6.87 6.97 2.23
N GLY A 139 6.70 8.26 2.47
CA GLY A 139 7.43 9.32 1.77
C GLY A 139 6.72 9.79 0.50
N GLY A 140 6.66 11.10 0.33
CA GLY A 140 6.20 11.76 -0.90
C GLY A 140 7.38 12.30 -1.72
N THR A 141 7.11 12.68 -2.97
CA THR A 141 7.95 13.64 -3.70
C THR A 141 7.04 14.59 -4.47
N ASP A 142 7.58 15.70 -4.95
CA ASP A 142 6.95 16.43 -6.05
C ASP A 142 6.90 15.48 -7.27
N ARG A 143 5.70 14.97 -7.55
CA ARG A 143 5.42 14.06 -8.66
C ARG A 143 4.88 14.80 -9.88
N SER A 144 5.16 16.10 -10.00
CA SER A 144 4.73 16.89 -11.16
C SER A 144 5.28 16.30 -12.46
N ILE A 145 4.37 15.83 -13.31
CA ILE A 145 4.72 15.41 -14.67
C ILE A 145 4.85 16.68 -15.50
N LYS A 146 6.09 17.08 -15.81
CA LYS A 146 6.34 18.24 -16.70
C LYS A 146 5.63 18.06 -18.04
N TYR A 147 4.88 19.08 -18.45
CA TYR A 147 4.05 19.09 -19.66
C TYR A 147 4.79 18.69 -20.97
N ALA A 148 6.07 19.06 -21.09
CA ALA A 148 6.88 18.69 -22.25
C ALA A 148 7.14 17.17 -22.38
N ASN A 149 7.10 16.44 -21.26
CA ASN A 149 7.31 14.99 -21.24
C ASN A 149 6.01 14.23 -21.56
N SER A 150 4.84 14.74 -21.14
CA SER A 150 3.55 14.07 -21.37
C SER A 150 3.12 14.04 -22.84
N ARG A 151 3.51 15.04 -23.66
CA ARG A 151 3.21 15.08 -25.10
C ARG A 151 3.86 13.97 -25.92
N LYS A 152 4.93 13.36 -25.41
CA LYS A 152 5.68 12.29 -26.10
C LYS A 152 5.23 10.89 -25.69
N PHE A 153 4.28 10.77 -24.77
CA PHE A 153 3.82 9.47 -24.29
C PHE A 153 2.81 8.85 -25.27
N GLY A 154 3.21 7.72 -25.87
CA GLY A 154 2.25 6.80 -26.50
C GLY A 154 1.48 5.99 -25.44
N LYS A 155 0.52 5.14 -25.86
CA LYS A 155 -0.34 4.33 -24.97
C LYS A 155 0.45 3.59 -23.88
N ILE A 156 1.59 2.99 -24.24
CA ILE A 156 2.50 2.26 -23.34
C ILE A 156 3.21 3.20 -22.36
N GLY A 157 3.66 4.37 -22.83
CA GLY A 157 4.36 5.36 -22.02
C GLY A 157 3.49 5.93 -20.89
N TRP A 158 2.16 5.87 -21.03
CA TRP A 158 1.21 6.35 -20.03
C TRP A 158 0.98 5.40 -18.85
N ILE A 159 1.33 4.11 -18.95
CA ILE A 159 0.96 3.12 -17.93
C ILE A 159 1.58 3.45 -16.56
N LYS A 160 2.90 3.62 -16.48
CA LYS A 160 3.58 3.98 -15.22
C LYS A 160 3.15 5.36 -14.68
N PRO A 161 3.12 6.43 -15.49
CA PRO A 161 2.61 7.72 -15.05
C PRO A 161 1.19 7.67 -14.48
N LEU A 162 0.27 6.95 -15.14
CA LEU A 162 -1.12 6.84 -14.67
C LEU A 162 -1.20 6.09 -13.34
N LEU A 163 -0.47 4.99 -13.18
CA LEU A 163 -0.41 4.28 -11.89
C LEU A 163 0.14 5.17 -10.77
N ASN A 164 1.19 5.95 -11.05
CA ASN A 164 1.74 6.90 -10.09
C ASN A 164 0.74 7.99 -9.71
N VAL A 165 -0.04 8.49 -10.69
CA VAL A 165 -1.12 9.45 -10.44
C VAL A 165 -2.21 8.83 -9.58
N MET A 166 -2.68 7.61 -9.88
CA MET A 166 -3.71 6.93 -9.08
C MET A 166 -3.26 6.72 -7.63
N PHE A 167 -2.01 6.31 -7.41
CA PHE A 167 -1.45 6.16 -6.07
C PHE A 167 -1.26 7.50 -5.36
N ALA A 168 -1.00 8.59 -6.08
CA ALA A 168 -0.82 9.92 -5.47
C ALA A 168 -2.15 10.64 -5.21
N SER A 169 -3.13 10.52 -6.11
CA SER A 169 -4.31 11.41 -6.16
C SER A 169 -5.22 11.30 -4.94
N GLY A 170 -5.21 10.17 -4.25
CA GLY A 170 -6.02 9.95 -3.05
C GLY A 170 -5.40 10.44 -1.75
N LEU A 171 -4.09 10.75 -1.72
CA LEU A 171 -3.38 11.02 -0.47
C LEU A 171 -3.84 12.33 0.18
N ASP A 172 -3.72 13.44 -0.55
CA ASP A 172 -4.02 14.79 -0.04
C ASP A 172 -5.51 14.97 0.25
N CYS A 173 -6.38 14.30 -0.53
CA CYS A 173 -7.83 14.34 -0.33
C CYS A 173 -8.24 13.67 0.99
N VAL A 174 -7.67 12.50 1.31
CA VAL A 174 -7.94 11.80 2.57
C VAL A 174 -7.42 12.60 3.76
N ASP A 175 -6.23 13.21 3.63
CA ASP A 175 -5.64 14.04 4.68
C ASP A 175 -6.55 15.25 4.96
N TYR A 176 -6.95 16.00 3.92
CA TYR A 176 -7.92 17.10 4.04
C TYR A 176 -9.24 16.66 4.71
N GLN A 177 -9.83 15.54 4.26
CA GLN A 177 -11.09 15.04 4.82
C GLN A 177 -10.97 14.73 6.32
N LEU A 178 -9.88 14.10 6.74
CA LEU A 178 -9.68 13.72 8.14
C LEU A 178 -9.37 14.93 9.02
N GLU A 179 -8.58 15.89 8.53
CA GLU A 179 -8.36 17.17 9.21
C GLU A 179 -9.70 17.90 9.47
N GLN A 180 -10.63 17.91 8.50
CA GLN A 180 -11.93 18.56 8.69
C GLN A 180 -12.88 17.79 9.63
N VAL A 181 -12.72 16.47 9.77
CA VAL A 181 -13.67 15.61 10.50
C VAL A 181 -13.22 15.33 11.94
N ILE A 182 -11.93 15.17 12.19
CA ILE A 182 -11.38 14.84 13.52
C ILE A 182 -10.24 15.75 13.96
N ASP A 183 -9.82 16.71 13.13
CA ASP A 183 -8.90 17.79 13.47
C ASP A 183 -7.65 17.32 14.24
N ASP A 184 -7.51 17.75 15.49
CA ASP A 184 -6.33 17.53 16.33
C ASP A 184 -6.08 16.06 16.70
N LYS A 185 -7.05 15.18 16.45
CA LYS A 185 -6.97 13.72 16.64
C LYS A 185 -6.52 12.99 15.39
N TYR A 186 -6.37 13.68 14.26
CA TYR A 186 -5.66 13.15 13.10
C TYR A 186 -4.17 13.50 13.18
N ILE A 187 -3.33 12.49 13.31
CA ILE A 187 -1.88 12.65 13.34
C ILE A 187 -1.31 11.99 12.09
N ARG A 188 -0.83 12.81 11.15
CA ARG A 188 -0.19 12.35 9.92
C ARG A 188 1.32 12.49 10.02
N ILE A 189 2.05 11.38 9.97
CA ILE A 189 3.50 11.36 9.85
C ILE A 189 3.84 11.07 8.38
N GLN A 190 4.39 12.08 7.70
CA GLN A 190 4.79 12.01 6.30
C GLN A 190 5.99 12.92 6.05
N SER A 191 6.93 12.50 5.21
CA SER A 191 8.08 13.30 4.81
C SER A 191 8.22 13.37 3.29
N GLN A 192 8.94 14.38 2.81
CA GLN A 192 9.38 14.44 1.41
C GLN A 192 10.71 13.71 1.26
N LEU A 193 10.77 12.74 0.35
CA LEU A 193 12.01 12.05 0.00
C LEU A 193 12.91 13.01 -0.79
N LYS A 194 14.12 13.25 -0.27
CA LYS A 194 15.13 14.16 -0.82
C LYS A 194 16.24 13.41 -1.55
N VAL A 195 16.66 12.26 -1.02
CA VAL A 195 17.79 11.46 -1.49
C VAL A 195 17.41 10.04 -1.91
N ALA A 196 16.29 9.51 -1.42
CA ALA A 196 15.81 8.19 -1.82
C ALA A 196 15.07 8.25 -3.18
N SER A 197 15.18 7.17 -3.94
CA SER A 197 14.40 6.94 -5.15
C SER A 197 12.93 6.66 -4.80
N THR A 198 12.03 7.19 -5.62
CA THR A 198 10.57 7.00 -5.50
C THR A 198 10.07 5.68 -6.08
N GLU A 199 10.86 5.02 -6.92
CA GLU A 199 10.50 3.74 -7.52
C GLU A 199 10.35 2.65 -6.44
N MET A 200 9.16 2.07 -6.34
CA MET A 200 8.79 1.08 -5.31
C MET A 200 9.61 -0.23 -5.36
N ASP A 201 10.15 -0.57 -6.53
CA ASP A 201 10.93 -1.78 -6.79
C ASP A 201 12.45 -1.53 -6.75
N ASN A 202 12.89 -0.32 -6.39
CA ASN A 202 14.32 0.00 -6.28
C ASN A 202 14.93 -0.56 -4.98
N ILE A 203 15.41 -1.79 -5.07
CA ILE A 203 16.02 -2.56 -3.98
C ILE A 203 17.55 -2.39 -3.87
N THR A 204 18.15 -1.42 -4.57
CA THR A 204 19.61 -1.25 -4.51
C THR A 204 20.04 -0.94 -3.08
N LEU A 205 21.18 -1.48 -2.64
CA LEU A 205 21.69 -1.22 -1.28
C LEU A 205 21.83 0.28 -1.00
N LYS A 206 22.21 1.07 -2.02
CA LYS A 206 22.24 2.52 -1.95
C LYS A 206 20.85 3.09 -1.64
N ASN A 207 19.83 2.70 -2.40
CA ASN A 207 18.48 3.21 -2.19
C ASN A 207 17.89 2.79 -0.84
N ILE A 208 18.12 1.54 -0.40
CA ILE A 208 17.67 1.08 0.92
C ILE A 208 18.31 1.91 2.04
N LYS A 209 19.61 2.22 1.94
CA LYS A 209 20.29 3.12 2.89
C LYS A 209 19.73 4.53 2.84
N SER A 210 19.46 5.07 1.64
CA SER A 210 18.79 6.36 1.51
C SER A 210 17.41 6.36 2.18
N LEU A 211 16.59 5.32 2.00
CA LEU A 211 15.29 5.19 2.66
C LEU A 211 15.41 5.13 4.19
N GLN A 212 16.44 4.47 4.73
CA GLN A 212 16.72 4.48 6.18
C GLN A 212 17.09 5.88 6.67
N GLN A 213 17.88 6.63 5.90
CA GLN A 213 18.22 8.02 6.22
C GLN A 213 16.97 8.91 6.21
N GLU A 214 16.09 8.75 5.22
CA GLU A 214 14.83 9.49 5.14
C GLU A 214 13.88 9.14 6.29
N ALA A 215 13.85 7.87 6.71
CA ALA A 215 13.06 7.45 7.86
C ALA A 215 13.54 8.10 9.16
N ASN A 216 14.86 8.18 9.37
CA ASN A 216 15.43 8.89 10.53
C ASN A 216 15.09 10.38 10.50
N ALA A 217 15.25 11.03 9.34
CA ALA A 217 14.86 12.43 9.17
C ALA A 217 13.36 12.63 9.41
N MET A 218 12.50 11.71 8.95
CA MET A 218 11.06 11.76 9.20
C MET A 218 10.73 11.68 10.69
N ILE A 219 11.45 10.87 11.47
CA ILE A 219 11.27 10.80 12.93
C ILE A 219 11.69 12.13 13.56
N GLU A 220 12.88 12.63 13.24
CA GLU A 220 13.43 13.88 13.78
C GLU A 220 12.51 15.08 13.46
N ASP A 221 12.08 15.21 12.21
CA ASP A 221 11.22 16.30 11.73
C ASP A 221 9.82 16.27 12.37
N ASN A 222 9.35 15.09 12.83
CA ASN A 222 8.02 14.90 13.40
C ASN A 222 8.02 14.67 14.92
N GLN A 223 9.13 14.91 15.62
CA GLN A 223 9.26 14.60 17.06
C GLN A 223 8.11 15.17 17.89
N LYS A 224 7.70 16.42 17.65
CA LYS A 224 6.59 17.06 18.38
C LYS A 224 5.25 16.33 18.21
N LEU A 225 4.98 15.78 17.02
CA LEU A 225 3.76 15.01 16.75
C LEU A 225 3.83 13.63 17.41
N ILE A 226 5.02 13.03 17.45
CA ILE A 226 5.26 11.76 18.14
C ILE A 226 5.07 11.95 19.65
N ASP A 227 5.62 13.02 20.23
CA ASP A 227 5.45 13.35 21.64
C ASP A 227 3.96 13.55 21.97
N LYS A 228 3.23 14.30 21.14
CA LYS A 228 1.77 14.48 21.27
C LYS A 228 1.02 13.13 21.24
N LEU A 229 1.42 12.21 20.36
CA LEU A 229 0.84 10.87 20.31
C LEU A 229 1.11 10.08 21.59
N CYS A 230 2.33 10.16 22.13
CA CYS A 230 2.68 9.51 23.39
C CYS A 230 1.85 10.04 24.57
N ASP A 231 1.58 11.34 24.60
CA ASP A 231 0.71 11.96 25.63
C ASP A 231 -0.73 11.42 25.56
N PHE A 232 -1.23 11.08 24.38
CA PHE A 232 -2.56 10.51 24.21
C PHE A 232 -2.69 9.04 24.65
N ILE A 233 -1.59 8.29 24.65
CA ILE A 233 -1.59 6.84 24.93
C ILE A 233 -1.17 6.54 26.38
N SER A 234 -0.54 7.51 27.05
CA SER A 234 -0.09 7.42 28.44
C SER A 234 -1.26 7.56 29.42
#